data_AF-A0AAE1Q323-F1
#
_entry.id   AF-A0AAE1Q323-F1
#
_cell.length_a   1.000
_cell.length_b   1.000
_cell.length_c   1.000
_cell.angle_alpha   90.00
_cell.angle_beta   90.00
_cell.angle_gamma   90.00
#
_symmetry.space_group_name_H-M   'P 1'
#
loop_
_entity.id
_entity.type
_entity.pdbx_description
1 polymer ?
#
loop_
_entity_poly.entity_id
_entity_poly.type
_entity_poly.pdbx_seq_one_letter_code
_entity_poly.pdbx_strand_id
1 'polypeptide(L)'
;MHTEVRFELLLQPFEISHQHYFPSICFYPGAWTVEVGESGLASVKGSGLDGGAVDTPVTFIVDGRGLLGEPHITVDGPDSVAKVNVRKQDEGLYQGTYIPHEVGIFDVRVQWNKRDVAGSPFHPKIVDPARVRLIGGWSSLQDAEGRLELTPREEKKLSFDVTEAGPGRLRGDLTHEGTPLEMGIDKNGSRARLLFTPPGEGEYELRLWYADLLLPDMPVIGWAEPISTGDHTIVTLRGHGLTTARCGEQAEFIIDGLSAGPGAPDVTMSGTKTDVFVSLRDEGDGVWRAFYTLLIPGAYLLNVMWSDRQVRGCPLKVSVADASRVVCSGEGLRHGMVGQDIKSFIDTRRAGPGELTVTCVVPQKVALCDLEDHGDGTFTLNIRPQESGRHALNVKYEEEHVPGSPYTLKVAGAPDPSKVRHFIHS
;
A
#
# COMPACT_ATOMS: atom_id res chain seq x y z
N MET A 1 52.22 59.08 -19.83
CA MET A 1 52.21 58.85 -18.37
C MET A 1 50.76 58.71 -17.97
N HIS A 2 50.28 57.47 -17.92
CA HIS A 2 48.94 57.11 -17.47
C HIS A 2 48.95 57.04 -15.95
N THR A 3 47.94 57.60 -15.30
CA THR A 3 47.69 57.44 -13.87
C THR A 3 46.32 56.83 -13.73
N GLU A 4 46.28 55.54 -13.40
CA GLU A 4 45.07 54.76 -13.15
C GLU A 4 45.09 54.43 -11.65
N VAL A 5 44.12 54.96 -10.91
CA VAL A 5 44.00 54.77 -9.46
C VAL A 5 43.11 53.55 -9.23
N ARG A 6 43.70 52.50 -8.67
CA ARG A 6 43.04 51.26 -8.27
C ARG A 6 42.66 51.37 -6.79
N PHE A 7 41.39 51.20 -6.45
CA PHE A 7 40.95 51.02 -5.06
C PHE A 7 40.63 49.54 -4.85
N GLU A 8 41.45 48.86 -4.04
CA GLU A 8 41.13 47.57 -3.42
C GLU A 8 40.33 47.83 -2.14
N LEU A 9 39.14 47.24 -2.02
CA LEU A 9 38.42 47.14 -0.76
C LEU A 9 38.57 45.71 -0.23
N LEU A 10 39.36 45.60 0.84
CA LEU A 10 39.52 44.44 1.70
C LEU A 10 38.20 44.16 2.42
N LEU A 11 37.62 42.97 2.21
CA LEU A 11 36.54 42.45 3.04
C LEU A 11 37.16 41.85 4.32
N GLN A 12 36.83 42.42 5.48
CA GLN A 12 36.96 41.74 6.77
C GLN A 12 35.60 41.17 7.19
N PRO A 13 35.54 39.98 7.80
CA PRO A 13 34.30 39.38 8.27
C PRO A 13 33.81 40.05 9.56
N PHE A 14 32.52 40.38 9.60
CA PHE A 14 31.84 40.89 10.79
C PHE A 14 31.09 39.73 11.47
N GLU A 15 31.49 39.39 12.70
CA GLU A 15 30.67 38.62 13.63
C GLU A 15 29.60 39.55 14.24
N ILE A 16 28.33 39.14 14.23
CA ILE A 16 27.28 39.78 15.03
C ILE A 16 26.49 38.70 15.76
N SER A 17 26.50 38.83 17.08
CA SER A 17 25.78 38.01 18.06
C SER A 17 24.26 38.27 18.03
N HIS A 18 23.52 37.21 18.34
CA HIS A 18 22.09 37.16 18.66
C HIS A 18 21.49 38.42 19.31
N GLN A 19 20.45 39.00 18.69
CA GLN A 19 19.13 39.24 19.29
C GLN A 19 18.16 39.87 18.26
N HIS A 20 16.90 39.43 18.31
CA HIS A 20 15.71 39.86 17.55
C HIS A 20 15.58 39.39 16.09
N TYR A 21 14.96 38.20 15.95
CA TYR A 21 14.31 37.72 14.74
C TYR A 21 13.08 38.60 14.43
N PHE A 22 13.15 39.39 13.36
CA PHE A 22 11.98 39.77 12.57
C PHE A 22 12.00 38.90 11.31
N PRO A 23 10.87 38.31 10.86
CA PRO A 23 10.88 37.60 9.59
C PRO A 23 11.03 38.61 8.45
N SER A 24 12.23 38.64 7.87
CA SER A 24 12.49 39.30 6.59
C SER A 24 11.66 38.60 5.52
N ILE A 25 10.59 39.25 5.06
CA ILE A 25 9.81 38.83 3.90
C ILE A 25 10.71 38.98 2.67
N CYS A 26 11.08 37.84 2.07
CA CYS A 26 11.78 37.80 0.80
C CYS A 26 10.88 38.36 -0.32
N PHE A 27 11.30 39.47 -0.92
CA PHE A 27 10.74 39.95 -2.17
C PHE A 27 11.24 39.07 -3.32
N TYR A 28 10.34 38.42 -4.07
CA TYR A 28 10.68 37.81 -5.36
C TYR A 28 10.17 38.68 -6.52
N PRO A 29 10.95 38.79 -7.61
CA PRO A 29 10.62 39.62 -8.76
C PRO A 29 9.65 38.87 -9.68
N GLY A 30 8.36 39.15 -9.54
CA GLY A 30 7.31 38.72 -10.45
C GLY A 30 7.12 39.73 -11.59
N ALA A 31 7.00 39.24 -12.81
CA ALA A 31 6.96 40.00 -14.06
C ALA A 31 5.96 41.16 -14.06
N TRP A 32 6.43 42.35 -14.44
CA TRP A 32 5.63 43.54 -14.64
C TRP A 32 4.80 43.42 -15.92
N THR A 33 3.49 43.26 -15.81
CA THR A 33 2.58 43.64 -16.91
C THR A 33 2.32 45.14 -16.81
N VAL A 34 3.03 45.89 -17.64
CA VAL A 34 2.74 47.30 -17.91
C VAL A 34 1.62 47.34 -18.94
N GLU A 35 0.48 47.96 -18.61
CA GLU A 35 -0.45 48.45 -19.62
C GLU A 35 -0.88 49.89 -19.36
N VAL A 36 -1.21 50.53 -20.48
CA VAL A 36 -0.94 51.91 -20.84
C VAL A 36 -2.03 52.84 -20.32
N GLY A 37 -1.66 53.93 -19.66
CA GLY A 37 -2.60 55.00 -19.37
C GLY A 37 -3.13 55.61 -20.67
N GLU A 38 -4.44 55.60 -20.88
CA GLU A 38 -5.08 56.44 -21.89
C GLU A 38 -4.66 57.90 -21.64
N SER A 39 -4.26 58.60 -22.70
CA SER A 39 -3.78 59.98 -22.59
C SER A 39 -4.83 60.87 -21.91
N GLY A 40 -4.55 61.29 -20.66
CA GLY A 40 -5.39 62.20 -19.89
C GLY A 40 -6.15 61.60 -18.69
N LEU A 41 -5.99 60.31 -18.38
CA LEU A 41 -6.55 59.67 -17.18
C LEU A 41 -5.46 59.24 -16.18
N ALA A 42 -5.79 59.27 -14.89
CA ALA A 42 -4.90 58.75 -13.84
C ALA A 42 -4.78 57.22 -13.96
N SER A 43 -3.62 56.67 -13.58
CA SER A 43 -3.33 55.24 -13.62
C SER A 43 -3.14 54.68 -12.21
N VAL A 44 -3.36 53.38 -12.03
CA VAL A 44 -3.20 52.71 -10.72
C VAL A 44 -2.42 51.41 -10.89
N LYS A 45 -1.53 51.11 -9.94
CA LYS A 45 -0.76 49.86 -9.90
C LYS A 45 -0.40 49.46 -8.48
N GLY A 46 -0.25 48.15 -8.23
CA GLY A 46 0.26 47.61 -6.97
C GLY A 46 -0.48 46.37 -6.52
N SER A 47 0.18 45.54 -5.72
CA SER A 47 -0.33 44.21 -5.32
C SER A 47 -1.66 44.28 -4.56
N GLY A 48 -1.95 45.39 -3.88
CA GLY A 48 -3.22 45.58 -3.17
C GLY A 48 -4.46 45.70 -4.08
N LEU A 49 -4.28 45.74 -5.41
CA LEU A 49 -5.37 45.64 -6.39
C LEU A 49 -5.63 44.19 -6.83
N ASP A 50 -4.66 43.29 -6.62
CA ASP A 50 -4.71 41.90 -7.06
C ASP A 50 -5.07 40.95 -5.90
N GLY A 51 -4.52 41.19 -4.71
CA GLY A 51 -4.80 40.35 -3.54
C GLY A 51 -4.01 40.71 -2.30
N GLY A 52 -4.19 39.90 -1.26
CA GLY A 52 -3.59 40.13 0.05
C GLY A 52 -3.93 39.06 1.07
N ALA A 53 -3.39 39.23 2.28
CA ALA A 53 -3.75 38.43 3.44
C ALA A 53 -4.59 39.25 4.42
N VAL A 54 -5.46 38.58 5.15
CA VAL A 54 -6.18 39.17 6.29
C VAL A 54 -5.18 39.76 7.29
N ASP A 55 -5.56 40.87 7.92
CA ASP A 55 -4.81 41.63 8.91
C ASP A 55 -3.43 42.16 8.44
N THR A 56 -3.15 42.06 7.14
CA THR A 56 -1.90 42.52 6.54
C THR A 56 -2.14 43.80 5.74
N PRO A 57 -1.36 44.88 5.95
CA PRO A 57 -1.45 46.07 5.12
C PRO A 57 -1.13 45.78 3.66
N VAL A 58 -2.07 46.08 2.76
CA VAL A 58 -1.86 46.01 1.32
C VAL A 58 -1.84 47.40 0.71
N THR A 59 -1.04 47.58 -0.34
CA THR A 59 -0.77 48.92 -0.89
C THR A 59 -0.86 48.95 -2.41
N PHE A 60 -1.19 50.14 -2.93
CA PHE A 60 -1.15 50.45 -4.35
C PHE A 60 -0.88 51.95 -4.55
N ILE A 61 -0.43 52.29 -5.75
CA ILE A 61 -0.05 53.64 -6.15
C ILE A 61 -1.04 54.13 -7.20
N VAL A 62 -1.56 55.35 -6.99
CA VAL A 62 -2.34 56.12 -7.96
C VAL A 62 -1.45 57.22 -8.53
N ASP A 63 -1.20 57.19 -9.83
CA ASP A 63 -0.40 58.16 -10.57
C ASP A 63 -1.30 59.00 -11.48
N GLY A 64 -1.55 60.23 -11.05
CA GLY A 64 -2.22 61.29 -11.80
C GLY A 64 -1.31 62.50 -12.03
N ARG A 65 0.01 62.29 -12.14
CA ARG A 65 0.95 63.38 -12.43
C ARG A 65 0.54 64.13 -13.70
N GLY A 66 0.50 65.47 -13.60
CA GLY A 66 0.01 66.35 -14.67
C GLY A 66 -1.51 66.54 -14.70
N LEU A 67 -2.27 65.89 -13.81
CA LEU A 67 -3.71 66.10 -13.65
C LEU A 67 -4.00 66.93 -12.40
N LEU A 68 -5.00 67.80 -12.48
CA LEU A 68 -5.51 68.52 -11.30
C LEU A 68 -6.46 67.61 -10.50
N GLY A 69 -6.40 67.71 -9.17
CA GLY A 69 -7.28 67.00 -8.24
C GLY A 69 -6.56 65.95 -7.39
N GLU A 70 -7.36 65.17 -6.67
CA GLU A 70 -6.92 64.10 -5.77
C GLU A 70 -7.79 62.85 -6.02
N PRO A 71 -7.26 61.64 -5.75
CA PRO A 71 -8.04 60.42 -5.91
C PRO A 71 -9.07 60.26 -4.78
N HIS A 72 -10.23 59.70 -5.13
CA HIS A 72 -11.20 59.17 -4.19
C HIS A 72 -11.19 57.65 -4.27
N ILE A 73 -11.06 56.98 -3.12
CA ILE A 73 -10.87 55.53 -3.06
C ILE A 73 -11.87 54.94 -2.06
N THR A 74 -12.60 53.91 -2.49
CA THR A 74 -13.42 53.06 -1.62
C THR A 74 -12.98 51.61 -1.74
N VAL A 75 -13.09 50.86 -0.63
CA VAL A 75 -12.74 49.44 -0.55
C VAL A 75 -13.84 48.74 0.21
N ASP A 76 -14.66 48.00 -0.52
CA ASP A 76 -15.80 47.25 0.00
C ASP A 76 -15.44 45.76 -0.03
N GLY A 77 -15.54 45.09 1.12
CA GLY A 77 -15.37 43.66 1.26
C GLY A 77 -16.70 42.90 1.15
N PRO A 78 -16.68 41.56 1.22
CA PRO A 78 -17.89 40.75 1.22
C PRO A 78 -18.93 41.17 2.26
N ASP A 79 -18.50 41.38 3.50
CA ASP A 79 -19.37 41.72 4.64
C ASP A 79 -18.83 42.94 5.44
N SER A 80 -17.83 43.65 4.91
CA SER A 80 -17.20 44.78 5.59
C SER A 80 -16.83 45.94 4.64
N VAL A 81 -16.47 47.10 5.20
CA VAL A 81 -15.90 48.22 4.44
C VAL A 81 -14.53 48.54 5.04
N ALA A 82 -13.48 48.45 4.23
CA ALA A 82 -12.12 48.69 4.69
C ALA A 82 -11.77 50.18 4.59
N LYS A 83 -11.24 50.74 5.68
CA LYS A 83 -10.76 52.12 5.69
C LYS A 83 -9.44 52.23 4.93
N VAL A 84 -9.41 53.08 3.90
CA VAL A 84 -8.19 53.39 3.15
C VAL A 84 -7.46 54.57 3.77
N ASN A 85 -6.17 54.40 4.02
CA ASN A 85 -5.23 55.47 4.31
C ASN A 85 -4.60 55.95 3.00
N VAL A 86 -4.92 57.17 2.58
CA VAL A 86 -4.37 57.78 1.37
C VAL A 86 -3.26 58.75 1.77
N ARG A 87 -2.04 58.50 1.31
CA ARG A 87 -0.88 59.37 1.55
C ARG A 87 -0.38 59.94 0.23
N LYS A 88 -0.30 61.26 0.14
CA LYS A 88 0.38 61.95 -0.98
C LYS A 88 1.89 61.73 -0.86
N GLN A 89 2.51 61.15 -1.90
CA GLN A 89 3.96 60.95 -1.97
C GLN A 89 4.65 62.10 -2.72
N ASP A 90 4.03 62.56 -3.80
CA ASP A 90 4.51 63.66 -4.64
C ASP A 90 3.30 64.39 -5.28
N GLU A 91 3.51 65.48 -5.98
CA GLU A 91 2.46 66.15 -6.77
C GLU A 91 1.86 65.19 -7.80
N GLY A 92 0.58 64.86 -7.63
CA GLY A 92 -0.13 63.92 -8.51
C GLY A 92 0.15 62.43 -8.22
N LEU A 93 0.95 62.09 -7.20
CA LEU A 93 1.28 60.70 -6.86
C LEU A 93 0.82 60.35 -5.44
N TYR A 94 -0.04 59.34 -5.32
CA TYR A 94 -0.67 58.94 -4.06
C TYR A 94 -0.49 57.45 -3.80
N GLN A 95 -0.28 57.09 -2.54
CA GLN A 95 -0.32 55.71 -2.07
C GLN A 95 -1.60 55.46 -1.29
N GLY A 96 -2.38 54.48 -1.73
CA GLY A 96 -3.46 53.89 -0.96
C GLY A 96 -2.93 52.72 -0.11
N THR A 97 -3.38 52.62 1.13
CA THR A 97 -3.11 51.48 2.00
C THR A 97 -4.36 51.12 2.77
N TYR A 98 -4.77 49.85 2.74
CA TYR A 98 -5.87 49.32 3.54
C TYR A 98 -5.47 48.00 4.19
N ILE A 99 -6.18 47.63 5.25
CA ILE A 99 -5.98 46.36 5.98
C ILE A 99 -7.32 45.61 5.91
N PRO A 100 -7.42 44.50 5.17
CA PRO A 100 -8.63 43.70 5.13
C PRO A 100 -8.71 42.80 6.37
N HIS A 101 -9.90 42.66 6.95
CA HIS A 101 -10.13 41.86 8.17
C HIS A 101 -10.98 40.60 7.92
N GLU A 102 -11.27 40.31 6.66
CA GLU A 102 -12.03 39.13 6.23
C GLU A 102 -11.47 38.56 4.93
N VAL A 103 -11.69 37.26 4.72
CA VAL A 103 -11.33 36.58 3.46
C VAL A 103 -12.42 36.82 2.43
N GLY A 104 -12.05 36.87 1.15
CA GLY A 104 -13.02 36.98 0.06
C GLY A 104 -12.52 37.80 -1.12
N ILE A 105 -13.45 38.17 -1.99
CA ILE A 105 -13.19 39.06 -3.13
C ILE A 105 -13.72 40.43 -2.73
N PHE A 106 -12.85 41.43 -2.75
CA PHE A 106 -13.18 42.81 -2.43
C PHE A 106 -13.42 43.62 -3.70
N ASP A 107 -14.09 44.76 -3.59
CA ASP A 107 -14.25 45.77 -4.63
C ASP A 107 -13.45 47.02 -4.25
N VAL A 108 -12.35 47.28 -4.97
CA VAL A 108 -11.55 48.49 -4.83
C VAL A 108 -11.88 49.45 -5.95
N ARG A 109 -12.58 50.54 -5.64
CA ARG A 109 -12.93 51.57 -6.61
C ARG A 109 -11.99 52.76 -6.45
N VAL A 110 -11.34 53.15 -7.54
CA VAL A 110 -10.46 54.32 -7.58
C VAL A 110 -11.00 55.31 -8.59
N GLN A 111 -11.26 56.53 -8.13
CA GLN A 111 -11.79 57.61 -8.95
C GLN A 111 -10.88 58.82 -8.94
N TRP A 112 -10.73 59.47 -10.08
CA TRP A 112 -10.09 60.77 -10.20
C TRP A 112 -11.11 61.78 -10.72
N ASN A 113 -11.33 62.88 -10.00
CA ASN A 113 -12.35 63.88 -10.35
C ASN A 113 -13.74 63.26 -10.63
N LYS A 114 -14.18 62.32 -9.79
CA LYS A 114 -15.47 61.60 -9.87
C LYS A 114 -15.64 60.69 -11.10
N ARG A 115 -14.56 60.37 -11.82
CA ARG A 115 -14.55 59.35 -12.88
C ARG A 115 -13.68 58.18 -12.46
N ASP A 116 -14.15 56.96 -12.71
CA ASP A 116 -13.35 55.76 -12.51
C ASP A 116 -12.07 55.85 -13.37
N VAL A 117 -10.94 55.50 -12.76
CA VAL A 117 -9.69 55.30 -13.50
C VAL A 117 -9.75 54.01 -14.31
N ALA A 118 -8.86 53.86 -15.28
CA ALA A 118 -8.78 52.63 -16.07
C ALA A 118 -8.60 51.40 -15.17
N GLY A 119 -9.44 50.38 -15.37
CA GLY A 119 -9.42 49.12 -14.59
C GLY A 119 -10.26 49.13 -13.31
N SER A 120 -10.75 50.29 -12.84
CA SER A 120 -11.63 50.35 -11.67
C SER A 120 -13.07 49.94 -12.02
N PRO A 121 -13.78 49.16 -11.17
CA PRO A 121 -13.31 48.61 -9.90
C PRO A 121 -12.38 47.39 -10.07
N PHE A 122 -11.42 47.27 -9.16
CA PHE A 122 -10.49 46.13 -9.06
C PHE A 122 -11.03 45.11 -8.05
N HIS A 123 -10.69 43.83 -8.24
CA HIS A 123 -11.27 42.73 -7.46
C HIS A 123 -10.20 41.91 -6.70
N PRO A 124 -9.53 42.48 -5.67
CA PRO A 124 -8.47 41.78 -4.98
C PRO A 124 -9.00 40.57 -4.20
N LYS A 125 -8.23 39.48 -4.26
CA LYS A 125 -8.49 38.23 -3.53
C LYS A 125 -7.76 38.27 -2.19
N ILE A 126 -8.53 38.35 -1.10
CA ILE A 126 -8.00 38.33 0.26
C ILE A 126 -8.13 36.91 0.82
N VAL A 127 -7.01 36.35 1.26
CA VAL A 127 -6.90 34.97 1.76
C VAL A 127 -6.37 34.92 3.20
N ASP A 128 -6.52 33.77 3.84
CA ASP A 128 -5.92 33.46 5.13
C ASP A 128 -5.24 32.08 5.06
N PRO A 129 -3.92 32.02 4.79
CA PRO A 129 -3.17 30.76 4.74
C PRO A 129 -3.25 29.96 6.04
N ALA A 130 -3.43 30.59 7.19
CA ALA A 130 -3.54 29.90 8.48
C ALA A 130 -4.85 29.12 8.63
N ARG A 131 -5.84 29.38 7.77
CA ARG A 131 -7.10 28.63 7.71
C ARG A 131 -7.06 27.43 6.77
N VAL A 132 -5.93 27.16 6.12
CA VAL A 132 -5.71 25.89 5.42
C VAL A 132 -5.37 24.81 6.44
N ARG A 133 -6.22 23.78 6.55
CA ARG A 133 -6.08 22.75 7.58
C ARG A 133 -5.86 21.38 6.99
N LEU A 134 -4.84 20.66 7.45
CA LEU A 134 -4.67 19.25 7.13
C LEU A 134 -5.81 18.45 7.78
N ILE A 135 -6.56 17.70 6.96
CA ILE A 135 -7.66 16.84 7.41
C ILE A 135 -7.05 15.67 8.19
N GLY A 136 -7.47 15.53 9.46
CA GLY A 136 -6.88 14.55 10.40
C GLY A 136 -5.75 15.12 11.27
N GLY A 137 -5.22 16.30 10.93
CA GLY A 137 -4.17 16.98 11.67
C GLY A 137 -2.77 16.37 11.49
N TRP A 138 -1.73 17.19 11.67
CA TRP A 138 -0.33 16.80 11.46
C TRP A 138 0.13 15.69 12.39
N SER A 139 -0.31 15.70 13.65
CA SER A 139 0.08 14.73 14.68
C SER A 139 -0.26 13.28 14.33
N SER A 140 -1.22 13.05 13.42
CA SER A 140 -1.60 11.71 12.98
C SER A 140 -0.66 11.12 11.92
N LEU A 141 0.19 11.96 11.33
CA LEU A 141 1.10 11.61 10.24
C LEU A 141 2.57 11.86 10.61
N GLN A 142 2.83 12.26 11.86
CA GLN A 142 4.15 12.59 12.35
C GLN A 142 4.71 11.46 13.23
N ASP A 143 6.02 11.23 13.14
CA ASP A 143 6.77 10.34 14.02
C ASP A 143 6.94 10.93 15.42
N ALA A 144 7.63 10.20 16.31
CA ALA A 144 7.89 10.64 17.69
C ALA A 144 8.72 11.93 17.78
N GLU A 145 9.48 12.24 16.72
CA GLU A 145 10.30 13.44 16.58
C GLU A 145 9.54 14.61 15.91
N GLY A 146 8.28 14.41 15.51
CA GLY A 146 7.44 15.42 14.87
C GLY A 146 7.68 15.59 13.36
N ARG A 147 8.39 14.66 12.72
CA ARG A 147 8.64 14.67 11.27
C ARG A 147 7.51 13.92 10.56
N LEU A 148 7.13 14.36 9.37
CA LEU A 148 6.17 13.66 8.53
C LEU A 148 6.71 12.25 8.21
N GLU A 149 6.03 11.22 8.69
CA GLU A 149 6.41 9.83 8.47
C GLU A 149 6.17 9.46 7.01
N LEU A 150 7.20 8.95 6.33
CA LEU A 150 7.16 8.57 4.92
C LEU A 150 7.65 7.13 4.74
N THR A 151 7.15 6.48 3.69
CA THR A 151 7.58 5.14 3.30
C THR A 151 8.12 5.21 1.87
N PRO A 152 9.39 4.83 1.62
CA PRO A 152 9.93 4.89 0.28
C PRO A 152 9.12 4.04 -0.70
N ARG A 153 8.89 4.59 -1.90
CA ARG A 153 8.12 4.02 -3.02
C ARG A 153 6.62 3.86 -2.76
N GLU A 154 6.10 4.32 -1.63
CA GLU A 154 4.67 4.37 -1.35
C GLU A 154 4.11 5.78 -1.61
N GLU A 155 2.94 5.87 -2.24
CA GLU A 155 2.30 7.17 -2.48
C GLU A 155 1.77 7.76 -1.16
N LYS A 156 2.34 8.91 -0.76
CA LYS A 156 1.83 9.70 0.36
C LYS A 156 0.72 10.63 -0.14
N LYS A 157 -0.40 10.59 0.57
CA LYS A 157 -1.56 11.46 0.32
C LYS A 157 -1.84 12.37 1.52
N LEU A 158 -1.80 13.68 1.28
CA LEU A 158 -2.19 14.70 2.27
C LEU A 158 -3.47 15.39 1.76
N SER A 159 -4.50 15.46 2.60
CA SER A 159 -5.77 16.10 2.24
C SER A 159 -5.99 17.33 3.11
N PHE A 160 -6.32 18.46 2.50
CA PHE A 160 -6.50 19.75 3.17
C PHE A 160 -7.93 20.26 2.98
N ASP A 161 -8.47 20.83 4.04
CA ASP A 161 -9.66 21.68 4.00
C ASP A 161 -9.20 23.13 3.76
N VAL A 162 -9.73 23.75 2.70
CA VAL A 162 -9.42 25.13 2.31
C VAL A 162 -10.66 26.03 2.31
N THR A 163 -11.76 25.57 2.90
CA THR A 163 -13.06 26.27 2.88
C THR A 163 -12.96 27.68 3.46
N GLU A 164 -12.24 27.83 4.57
CA GLU A 164 -12.17 29.09 5.31
C GLU A 164 -10.96 29.97 4.90
N ALA A 165 -10.12 29.50 3.97
CA ALA A 165 -8.89 30.20 3.58
C ALA A 165 -9.12 31.29 2.52
N GLY A 166 -10.33 31.45 2.01
CA GLY A 166 -10.66 32.42 0.96
C GLY A 166 -10.40 31.91 -0.46
N PRO A 167 -10.42 32.81 -1.46
CA PRO A 167 -10.27 32.45 -2.87
C PRO A 167 -8.81 32.17 -3.25
N GLY A 168 -8.39 30.90 -3.21
CA GLY A 168 -7.03 30.51 -3.60
C GLY A 168 -6.85 29.09 -4.11
N ARG A 169 -5.58 28.78 -4.41
CA ARG A 169 -5.06 27.47 -4.81
C ARG A 169 -3.95 27.07 -3.86
N LEU A 170 -3.95 25.79 -3.47
CA LEU A 170 -2.82 25.16 -2.81
C LEU A 170 -1.74 24.82 -3.85
N ARG A 171 -0.49 25.16 -3.54
CA ARG A 171 0.73 24.73 -4.23
C ARG A 171 1.63 24.07 -3.20
N GLY A 172 2.46 23.14 -3.64
CA GLY A 172 3.58 22.65 -2.86
C GLY A 172 4.86 22.57 -3.69
N ASP A 173 5.97 22.49 -2.98
CA ASP A 173 7.28 22.08 -3.48
C ASP A 173 7.79 21.01 -2.50
N LEU A 174 8.31 19.91 -3.05
CA LEU A 174 8.93 18.82 -2.29
C LEU A 174 10.37 18.67 -2.75
N THR A 175 11.33 18.62 -1.82
CA THR A 175 12.73 18.34 -2.14
C THR A 175 13.25 17.15 -1.33
N HIS A 176 14.20 16.43 -1.93
CA HIS A 176 14.96 15.34 -1.30
C HIS A 176 16.44 15.55 -1.61
N GLU A 177 17.26 15.71 -0.57
CA GLU A 177 18.69 16.06 -0.71
C GLU A 177 18.93 17.30 -1.59
N GLY A 178 18.01 18.28 -1.53
CA GLY A 178 18.04 19.49 -2.36
C GLY A 178 17.55 19.31 -3.80
N THR A 179 17.20 18.09 -4.22
CA THR A 179 16.62 17.81 -5.54
C THR A 179 15.10 17.93 -5.51
N PRO A 180 14.47 18.78 -6.35
CA PRO A 180 13.02 18.88 -6.43
C PRO A 180 12.38 17.58 -6.95
N LEU A 181 11.24 17.22 -6.37
CA LEU A 181 10.43 16.07 -6.76
C LEU A 181 9.09 16.51 -7.32
N GLU A 182 8.54 15.71 -8.23
CA GLU A 182 7.19 15.92 -8.75
C GLU A 182 6.15 15.63 -7.68
N MET A 183 5.10 16.44 -7.68
CA MET A 183 3.93 16.24 -6.83
C MET A 183 2.64 16.55 -7.58
N GLY A 184 1.64 15.72 -7.33
CA GLY A 184 0.28 15.92 -7.82
C GLY A 184 -0.51 16.79 -6.85
N ILE A 185 -1.25 17.76 -7.36
CA ILE A 185 -2.23 18.52 -6.58
C ILE A 185 -3.57 18.49 -7.29
N ASP A 186 -4.54 17.84 -6.66
CA ASP A 186 -5.92 17.78 -7.10
C ASP A 186 -6.80 18.67 -6.22
N LYS A 187 -7.70 19.44 -6.82
CA LYS A 187 -8.66 20.28 -6.09
C LYS A 187 -10.07 19.85 -6.45
N ASN A 188 -10.84 19.46 -5.43
CA ASN A 188 -12.26 19.15 -5.55
C ASN A 188 -13.06 20.00 -4.58
N GLY A 189 -13.64 21.10 -5.10
CA GLY A 189 -14.41 22.05 -4.32
C GLY A 189 -13.59 22.65 -3.19
N SER A 190 -14.00 22.38 -1.95
CA SER A 190 -13.36 22.87 -0.74
C SER A 190 -12.21 22.02 -0.21
N ARG A 191 -11.88 20.91 -0.90
CA ARG A 191 -10.77 20.03 -0.52
C ARG A 191 -9.66 20.10 -1.56
N ALA A 192 -8.42 20.24 -1.07
CA ALA A 192 -7.21 20.07 -1.87
C ALA A 192 -6.51 18.77 -1.45
N ARG A 193 -5.98 18.03 -2.41
CA ARG A 193 -5.26 16.78 -2.19
C ARG A 193 -3.87 16.91 -2.79
N LEU A 194 -2.87 16.63 -2.00
CA LEU A 194 -1.47 16.60 -2.37
C LEU A 194 -1.03 15.13 -2.40
N LEU A 195 -0.37 14.72 -3.48
CA LEU A 195 0.05 13.35 -3.76
C LEU A 195 1.52 13.38 -4.17
N PHE A 196 2.35 12.52 -3.57
CA PHE A 196 3.73 12.35 -3.97
C PHE A 196 4.24 10.98 -3.53
N THR A 197 5.25 10.46 -4.20
CA THR A 197 5.88 9.17 -3.87
C THR A 197 7.35 9.40 -3.54
N PRO A 198 7.80 9.22 -2.29
CA PRO A 198 9.21 9.34 -1.91
C PRO A 198 10.04 8.29 -2.67
N PRO A 199 11.02 8.65 -3.52
CA PRO A 199 11.75 7.67 -4.32
C PRO A 199 12.72 6.79 -3.50
N GLY A 200 13.19 7.28 -2.36
CA GLY A 200 14.19 6.64 -1.52
C GLY A 200 14.07 6.99 -0.04
N GLU A 201 14.98 6.45 0.76
CA GLU A 201 15.09 6.74 2.19
C GLU A 201 15.71 8.11 2.47
N GLY A 202 15.52 8.63 3.68
CA GLY A 202 16.16 9.85 4.16
C GLY A 202 15.18 11.02 4.33
N GLU A 203 15.75 12.22 4.37
CA GLU A 203 15.01 13.44 4.70
C GLU A 203 14.35 14.09 3.47
N TYR A 204 13.17 14.65 3.69
CA TYR A 204 12.37 15.36 2.71
C TYR A 204 11.94 16.71 3.27
N GLU A 205 11.93 17.75 2.45
CA GLU A 205 11.45 19.07 2.84
C GLU A 205 10.20 19.43 2.04
N LEU A 206 9.06 19.57 2.72
CA LEU A 206 7.78 19.94 2.13
C LEU A 206 7.47 21.40 2.44
N ARG A 207 7.30 22.23 1.40
CA ARG A 207 6.79 23.60 1.52
C ARG A 207 5.47 23.72 0.81
N LEU A 208 4.52 24.40 1.44
CA LEU A 208 3.18 24.59 0.92
C LEU A 208 2.81 26.07 0.92
N TRP A 209 2.10 26.50 -0.13
CA TRP A 209 1.58 27.85 -0.30
C TRP A 209 0.10 27.83 -0.61
N TYR A 210 -0.62 28.86 -0.18
CA TYR A 210 -1.99 29.11 -0.57
C TYR A 210 -2.12 30.51 -1.16
N ALA A 211 -2.54 30.59 -2.43
CA ALA A 211 -2.52 31.83 -3.21
C ALA A 211 -1.14 32.53 -3.13
N ASP A 212 -0.08 31.73 -3.33
CA ASP A 212 1.33 32.14 -3.33
C ASP A 212 1.88 32.68 -1.99
N LEU A 213 1.07 32.63 -0.91
CA LEU A 213 1.50 32.90 0.45
C LEU A 213 1.86 31.60 1.17
N LEU A 214 3.03 31.57 1.82
CA LEU A 214 3.52 30.38 2.53
C LEU A 214 2.54 30.03 3.67
N LEU A 215 2.20 28.74 3.79
CA LEU A 215 1.43 28.26 4.94
C LEU A 215 2.26 28.44 6.24
N PRO A 216 1.60 28.58 7.40
CA PRO A 216 2.30 28.56 8.68
C PRO A 216 3.08 27.25 8.90
N ASP A 217 4.12 27.34 9.74
CA ASP A 217 4.94 26.20 10.19
C ASP A 217 5.61 25.40 9.05
N MET A 218 5.84 26.05 7.91
CA MET A 218 6.62 25.51 6.78
C MET A 218 8.11 25.93 6.89
N PRO A 219 9.05 25.10 6.41
CA PRO A 219 8.86 23.77 5.83
C PRO A 219 8.51 22.69 6.87
N VAL A 220 7.73 21.70 6.44
CA VAL A 220 7.56 20.45 7.19
C VAL A 220 8.66 19.48 6.75
N ILE A 221 9.39 18.95 7.73
CA ILE A 221 10.40 17.92 7.49
C ILE A 221 9.72 16.56 7.51
N GLY A 222 9.96 15.77 6.46
CA GLY A 222 9.56 14.37 6.38
C GLY A 222 10.76 13.43 6.49
N TRP A 223 10.53 12.25 7.05
CA TRP A 223 11.54 11.21 7.15
C TRP A 223 11.00 9.93 6.52
N ALA A 224 11.66 9.50 5.44
CA ALA A 224 11.41 8.20 4.87
C ALA A 224 12.38 7.21 5.49
N GLU A 225 11.87 6.31 6.34
CA GLU A 225 12.72 5.31 6.96
C GLU A 225 13.44 4.50 5.87
N PRO A 226 14.71 4.10 6.12
CA PRO A 226 15.37 3.12 5.29
C PRO A 226 14.43 1.96 5.03
N ILE A 227 14.23 1.60 3.76
CA ILE A 227 13.64 0.29 3.49
C ILE A 227 14.68 -0.65 4.07
N SER A 228 14.46 -1.16 5.29
CA SER A 228 15.19 -2.31 5.81
C SER A 228 15.07 -3.29 4.67
N THR A 229 16.17 -3.54 3.94
CA THR A 229 16.12 -4.33 2.72
C THR A 229 15.49 -5.64 3.11
N GLY A 230 14.22 -5.79 2.80
CA GLY A 230 13.45 -6.89 3.30
C GLY A 230 14.09 -8.11 2.73
N ASP A 231 14.79 -8.87 3.57
CA ASP A 231 15.52 -10.01 3.09
C ASP A 231 14.47 -11.12 2.90
N HIS A 232 13.86 -11.13 1.72
CA HIS A 232 12.94 -12.18 1.28
C HIS A 232 13.55 -13.59 1.44
N THR A 233 14.87 -13.71 1.59
CA THR A 233 15.54 -14.99 1.83
C THR A 233 15.45 -15.50 3.27
N ILE A 234 15.07 -14.64 4.22
CA ILE A 234 14.83 -15.01 5.63
C ILE A 234 13.35 -15.15 5.99
N VAL A 235 12.44 -14.91 5.04
CA VAL A 235 11.02 -15.32 5.18
C VAL A 235 10.97 -16.84 5.35
N THR A 236 10.31 -17.32 6.40
CA THR A 236 10.17 -18.76 6.67
C THR A 236 8.76 -19.25 6.39
N LEU A 237 8.66 -20.40 5.73
CA LEU A 237 7.39 -21.08 5.43
C LEU A 237 7.26 -22.32 6.32
N ARG A 238 6.12 -22.50 6.99
CA ARG A 238 5.87 -23.68 7.86
C ARG A 238 4.45 -24.22 7.70
N GLY A 239 4.29 -25.55 7.74
CA GLY A 239 2.97 -26.21 7.70
C GLY A 239 2.88 -27.30 6.63
N HIS A 240 2.01 -28.29 6.85
CA HIS A 240 1.85 -29.44 5.96
C HIS A 240 1.33 -29.06 4.57
N GLY A 241 0.54 -27.98 4.47
CA GLY A 241 0.03 -27.45 3.20
C GLY A 241 1.11 -26.95 2.23
N LEU A 242 2.39 -26.95 2.62
CA LEU A 242 3.51 -26.66 1.72
C LEU A 242 3.95 -27.86 0.87
N THR A 243 3.57 -29.08 1.27
CA THR A 243 4.06 -30.33 0.66
C THR A 243 2.95 -31.28 0.24
N THR A 244 1.90 -31.41 1.06
CA THR A 244 0.82 -32.36 0.81
C THR A 244 -0.54 -31.76 1.15
N ALA A 245 -1.57 -32.21 0.46
CA ALA A 245 -2.97 -31.85 0.74
C ALA A 245 -3.92 -32.97 0.32
N ARG A 246 -5.14 -32.96 0.87
CA ARG A 246 -6.19 -33.90 0.50
C ARG A 246 -7.26 -33.22 -0.35
N CYS A 247 -7.85 -33.97 -1.28
CA CYS A 247 -8.93 -33.45 -2.10
C CYS A 247 -10.16 -33.08 -1.25
N GLY A 248 -10.67 -31.87 -1.45
CA GLY A 248 -11.86 -31.35 -0.76
C GLY A 248 -11.62 -30.84 0.66
N GLU A 249 -10.44 -31.07 1.25
CA GLU A 249 -10.08 -30.54 2.57
C GLU A 249 -9.37 -29.18 2.45
N GLN A 250 -9.51 -28.35 3.49
CA GLN A 250 -8.77 -27.09 3.59
C GLN A 250 -7.36 -27.37 4.11
N ALA A 251 -6.36 -27.07 3.30
CA ALA A 251 -4.96 -27.07 3.71
C ALA A 251 -4.53 -25.66 4.14
N GLU A 252 -3.59 -25.60 5.09
CA GLU A 252 -3.04 -24.34 5.59
C GLU A 252 -1.51 -24.38 5.73
N PHE A 253 -0.90 -23.20 5.69
CA PHE A 253 0.49 -22.98 6.06
C PHE A 253 0.70 -21.53 6.53
N ILE A 254 1.82 -21.30 7.21
CA ILE A 254 2.23 -20.02 7.79
C ILE A 254 3.39 -19.44 6.98
N ILE A 255 3.33 -18.13 6.75
CA ILE A 255 4.37 -17.30 6.15
C ILE A 255 4.85 -16.33 7.23
N ASP A 256 6.07 -16.52 7.72
CA ASP A 256 6.67 -15.72 8.78
C ASP A 256 7.74 -14.80 8.18
N GLY A 257 7.37 -13.52 8.02
CA GLY A 257 8.21 -12.46 7.48
C GLY A 257 8.67 -11.45 8.55
N LEU A 258 8.56 -11.77 9.84
CA LEU A 258 8.83 -10.84 10.95
C LEU A 258 10.22 -10.20 10.88
N SER A 259 11.22 -10.96 10.43
CA SER A 259 12.60 -10.46 10.25
C SER A 259 12.90 -9.96 8.83
N ALA A 260 11.98 -10.15 7.88
CA ALA A 260 12.15 -9.86 6.46
C ALA A 260 11.71 -8.44 6.07
N GLY A 261 11.52 -7.54 7.05
CA GLY A 261 11.05 -6.18 6.83
C GLY A 261 9.56 -6.09 6.47
N PRO A 262 9.02 -4.86 6.30
CA PRO A 262 7.62 -4.66 5.96
C PRO A 262 7.27 -5.25 4.59
N GLY A 263 6.10 -5.89 4.49
CA GLY A 263 5.61 -6.48 3.25
C GLY A 263 4.35 -7.31 3.46
N ALA A 264 3.60 -7.53 2.37
CA ALA A 264 2.52 -8.51 2.30
C ALA A 264 2.94 -9.63 1.32
N PRO A 265 2.65 -10.91 1.63
CA PRO A 265 2.97 -11.99 0.73
C PRO A 265 2.02 -12.03 -0.46
N ASP A 266 2.54 -12.41 -1.63
CA ASP A 266 1.73 -12.84 -2.77
C ASP A 266 1.93 -14.34 -2.98
N VAL A 267 0.84 -15.08 -3.06
CA VAL A 267 0.85 -16.54 -3.16
C VAL A 267 0.09 -16.98 -4.39
N THR A 268 0.80 -17.66 -5.28
CA THR A 268 0.22 -18.25 -6.49
C THR A 268 0.32 -19.75 -6.43
N MET A 269 -0.72 -20.45 -6.86
CA MET A 269 -0.68 -21.90 -6.98
C MET A 269 -1.24 -22.33 -8.34
N SER A 270 -0.42 -23.07 -9.08
CA SER A 270 -0.73 -23.50 -10.45
C SER A 270 -0.73 -25.02 -10.56
N GLY A 271 -1.65 -25.53 -11.37
CA GLY A 271 -1.76 -26.95 -11.72
C GLY A 271 -2.23 -27.11 -13.16
N THR A 272 -2.07 -28.30 -13.74
CA THR A 272 -2.30 -28.56 -15.17
C THR A 272 -3.75 -28.36 -15.66
N LYS A 273 -4.71 -28.10 -14.76
CA LYS A 273 -6.14 -28.13 -15.07
C LYS A 273 -6.98 -27.01 -14.44
N THR A 274 -6.43 -26.22 -13.52
CA THR A 274 -7.19 -25.23 -12.74
C THR A 274 -6.27 -24.15 -12.17
N ASP A 275 -6.71 -22.89 -12.24
CA ASP A 275 -6.17 -21.83 -11.39
C ASP A 275 -6.70 -22.02 -9.97
N VAL A 276 -5.81 -21.92 -8.98
CA VAL A 276 -6.16 -22.16 -7.58
C VAL A 276 -6.02 -20.88 -6.80
N PHE A 277 -7.12 -20.49 -6.15
CA PHE A 277 -7.14 -19.35 -5.26
C PHE A 277 -6.58 -19.73 -3.89
N VAL A 278 -5.62 -18.95 -3.40
CA VAL A 278 -5.08 -19.05 -2.04
C VAL A 278 -5.56 -17.84 -1.25
N SER A 279 -6.28 -18.07 -0.15
CA SER A 279 -6.72 -17.03 0.77
C SER A 279 -5.61 -16.70 1.75
N LEU A 280 -5.35 -15.42 1.98
CA LEU A 280 -4.39 -14.94 2.96
C LEU A 280 -5.11 -14.24 4.12
N ARG A 281 -4.62 -14.47 5.34
CA ARG A 281 -5.05 -13.78 6.56
C ARG A 281 -3.81 -13.20 7.24
N ASP A 282 -3.85 -11.90 7.49
CA ASP A 282 -2.86 -11.21 8.31
C ASP A 282 -3.07 -11.58 9.79
N GLU A 283 -2.01 -12.06 10.45
CA GLU A 283 -2.00 -12.37 11.88
C GLU A 283 -1.24 -11.31 12.71
N GLY A 284 -0.69 -10.27 12.07
CA GLY A 284 0.11 -9.21 12.69
C GLY A 284 1.62 -9.50 12.66
N ASP A 285 2.42 -8.46 12.89
CA ASP A 285 3.89 -8.51 13.00
C ASP A 285 4.60 -9.20 11.81
N GLY A 286 4.05 -9.08 10.61
CA GLY A 286 4.60 -9.71 9.39
C GLY A 286 4.36 -11.22 9.30
N VAL A 287 3.47 -11.78 10.12
CA VAL A 287 3.06 -13.19 10.07
C VAL A 287 1.71 -13.31 9.37
N TRP A 288 1.63 -14.23 8.40
CA TRP A 288 0.45 -14.47 7.59
C TRP A 288 0.09 -15.95 7.59
N ARG A 289 -1.21 -16.23 7.51
CA ARG A 289 -1.74 -17.58 7.33
C ARG A 289 -2.40 -17.73 5.97
N ALA A 290 -1.98 -18.73 5.23
CA ALA A 290 -2.48 -19.06 3.91
C ALA A 290 -3.39 -20.30 3.97
N PHE A 291 -4.48 -20.26 3.19
CA PHE A 291 -5.45 -21.34 3.10
C PHE A 291 -5.82 -21.64 1.65
N TYR A 292 -5.98 -22.92 1.31
CA TYR A 292 -6.49 -23.33 0.01
C TYR A 292 -7.24 -24.67 0.09
N THR A 293 -8.05 -24.95 -0.93
CA THR A 293 -8.77 -26.23 -1.09
C THR A 293 -8.66 -26.70 -2.54
N LEU A 294 -8.23 -27.95 -2.74
CA LEU A 294 -8.02 -28.54 -4.05
C LEU A 294 -9.01 -29.67 -4.30
N LEU A 295 -9.58 -29.73 -5.50
CA LEU A 295 -10.61 -30.73 -5.84
C LEU A 295 -10.11 -31.83 -6.79
N ILE A 296 -8.91 -31.65 -7.36
CA ILE A 296 -8.35 -32.57 -8.34
C ILE A 296 -7.03 -33.10 -7.78
N PRO A 297 -6.85 -34.44 -7.69
CA PRO A 297 -5.59 -35.01 -7.25
C PRO A 297 -4.50 -34.80 -8.31
N GLY A 298 -3.26 -34.63 -7.87
CA GLY A 298 -2.13 -34.35 -8.74
C GLY A 298 -1.03 -33.54 -8.07
N ALA A 299 -0.06 -33.11 -8.87
CA ALA A 299 1.01 -32.24 -8.43
C ALA A 299 0.71 -30.77 -8.80
N TYR A 300 0.92 -29.88 -7.85
CA TYR A 300 0.75 -28.43 -7.98
C TYR A 300 2.05 -27.71 -7.66
N LEU A 301 2.26 -26.54 -8.26
CA LEU A 301 3.37 -25.65 -7.96
C LEU A 301 2.85 -24.45 -7.16
N LEU A 302 3.26 -24.36 -5.91
CA LEU A 302 2.99 -23.27 -4.99
C LEU A 302 4.17 -22.30 -5.01
N ASN A 303 3.93 -21.03 -5.29
CA ASN A 303 4.95 -19.99 -5.25
C ASN A 303 4.55 -18.90 -4.25
N VAL A 304 5.52 -18.47 -3.44
CA VAL A 304 5.35 -17.39 -2.46
C VAL A 304 6.35 -16.28 -2.78
N MET A 305 5.84 -15.05 -2.86
CA MET A 305 6.59 -13.82 -3.06
C MET A 305 6.47 -12.95 -1.81
N TRP A 306 7.50 -12.17 -1.51
CA TRP A 306 7.53 -11.14 -0.47
C TRP A 306 8.15 -9.87 -1.06
N SER A 307 7.40 -8.76 -1.07
CA SER A 307 7.84 -7.49 -1.65
C SER A 307 8.39 -7.66 -3.08
N ASP A 308 7.60 -8.33 -3.94
CA ASP A 308 7.91 -8.65 -5.34
C ASP A 308 9.14 -9.54 -5.58
N ARG A 309 9.68 -10.17 -4.53
CA ARG A 309 10.80 -11.12 -4.60
C ARG A 309 10.37 -12.51 -4.16
N GLN A 310 10.84 -13.54 -4.86
CA GLN A 310 10.49 -14.92 -4.57
C GLN A 310 11.14 -15.39 -3.27
N VAL A 311 10.35 -15.92 -2.34
CA VAL A 311 10.85 -16.49 -1.09
C VAL A 311 11.76 -17.68 -1.36
N ARG A 312 12.81 -17.82 -0.54
CA ARG A 312 13.77 -18.91 -0.67
C ARG A 312 13.09 -20.28 -0.67
N GLY A 313 13.42 -21.11 -1.66
CA GLY A 313 12.90 -22.48 -1.79
C GLY A 313 11.57 -22.58 -2.55
N CYS A 314 10.92 -21.46 -2.88
CA CYS A 314 9.84 -21.46 -3.85
C CYS A 314 10.39 -21.52 -5.29
N PRO A 315 9.59 -21.99 -6.27
CA PRO A 315 8.29 -22.63 -6.09
C PRO A 315 8.42 -24.04 -5.47
N LEU A 316 7.43 -24.42 -4.65
CA LEU A 316 7.32 -25.71 -3.96
C LEU A 316 6.35 -26.64 -4.70
N LYS A 317 6.65 -27.94 -4.72
CA LYS A 317 5.75 -28.96 -5.26
C LYS A 317 4.83 -29.46 -4.15
N VAL A 318 3.53 -29.25 -4.32
CA VAL A 318 2.47 -29.78 -3.45
C VAL A 318 1.85 -31.02 -4.10
N SER A 319 1.82 -32.14 -3.38
CA SER A 319 1.23 -33.41 -3.80
C SER A 319 -0.17 -33.57 -3.22
N VAL A 320 -1.17 -33.74 -4.08
CA VAL A 320 -2.57 -33.83 -3.67
C VAL A 320 -3.09 -35.22 -3.93
N ALA A 321 -3.56 -35.86 -2.86
CA ALA A 321 -4.12 -37.20 -2.89
C ALA A 321 -5.65 -37.20 -2.70
N ASP A 322 -6.30 -38.24 -3.24
CA ASP A 322 -7.72 -38.52 -3.11
C ASP A 322 -7.92 -40.02 -2.81
N ALA A 323 -8.00 -40.37 -1.52
CA ALA A 323 -8.16 -41.75 -1.08
C ALA A 323 -9.46 -42.39 -1.63
N SER A 324 -10.49 -41.59 -1.91
CA SER A 324 -11.76 -42.06 -2.46
C SER A 324 -11.65 -42.64 -3.87
N ARG A 325 -10.54 -42.35 -4.57
CA ARG A 325 -10.27 -42.86 -5.93
C ARG A 325 -9.42 -44.13 -5.95
N VAL A 326 -8.95 -44.60 -4.79
CA VAL A 326 -8.29 -45.90 -4.68
C VAL A 326 -9.33 -47.01 -4.83
N VAL A 327 -9.00 -48.00 -5.66
CA VAL A 327 -9.88 -49.15 -5.90
C VAL A 327 -9.21 -50.41 -5.37
N CYS A 328 -9.85 -51.09 -4.41
CA CYS A 328 -9.43 -52.41 -3.98
C CYS A 328 -10.35 -53.49 -4.58
N SER A 329 -9.77 -54.59 -5.06
CA SER A 329 -10.52 -55.71 -5.63
C SER A 329 -9.89 -57.08 -5.29
N GLY A 330 -10.64 -58.15 -5.53
CA GLY A 330 -10.24 -59.53 -5.23
C GLY A 330 -11.00 -60.14 -4.06
N GLU A 331 -11.20 -61.46 -4.10
CA GLU A 331 -11.90 -62.19 -3.04
C GLU A 331 -11.15 -62.15 -1.70
N GLY A 332 -9.84 -61.92 -1.77
CA GLY A 332 -8.96 -61.83 -0.61
C GLY A 332 -9.21 -60.66 0.34
N LEU A 333 -10.05 -59.70 -0.05
CA LEU A 333 -10.53 -58.64 0.82
C LEU A 333 -11.63 -59.13 1.80
N ARG A 334 -12.25 -60.28 1.52
CA ARG A 334 -13.46 -60.76 2.23
C ARG A 334 -13.30 -62.15 2.83
N HIS A 335 -12.62 -63.06 2.16
CA HIS A 335 -12.54 -64.47 2.54
C HIS A 335 -11.11 -65.02 2.47
N GLY A 336 -10.83 -65.99 3.33
CA GLY A 336 -9.55 -66.66 3.40
C GLY A 336 -9.59 -67.96 4.18
N MET A 337 -8.47 -68.69 4.19
CA MET A 337 -8.30 -69.92 4.95
C MET A 337 -6.95 -69.90 5.67
N VAL A 338 -6.92 -70.41 6.91
CA VAL A 338 -5.68 -70.50 7.70
C VAL A 338 -4.60 -71.24 6.91
N GLY A 339 -3.41 -70.63 6.85
CA GLY A 339 -2.23 -71.21 6.22
C GLY A 339 -2.15 -71.08 4.70
N GLN A 340 -3.19 -70.58 4.03
CA GLN A 340 -3.20 -70.32 2.58
C GLN A 340 -2.94 -68.84 2.27
N ASP A 341 -2.28 -68.57 1.15
CA ASP A 341 -2.03 -67.21 0.69
C ASP A 341 -3.30 -66.62 0.06
N ILE A 342 -3.63 -65.41 0.50
CA ILE A 342 -4.80 -64.66 0.07
C ILE A 342 -4.32 -63.47 -0.75
N LYS A 343 -4.80 -63.36 -1.99
CA LYS A 343 -4.40 -62.31 -2.92
C LYS A 343 -5.51 -61.27 -3.13
N SER A 344 -5.15 -60.00 -3.07
CA SER A 344 -6.00 -58.85 -3.42
C SER A 344 -5.22 -57.86 -4.27
N PHE A 345 -5.93 -56.99 -4.99
CA PHE A 345 -5.34 -55.99 -5.88
C PHE A 345 -5.78 -54.59 -5.45
N ILE A 346 -4.86 -53.62 -5.47
CA ILE A 346 -5.12 -52.22 -5.12
C ILE A 346 -4.63 -51.34 -6.27
N ASP A 347 -5.48 -50.44 -6.76
CA ASP A 347 -5.19 -49.49 -7.84
C ASP A 347 -5.30 -48.06 -7.30
N THR A 348 -4.18 -47.34 -7.28
CA THR A 348 -4.07 -45.95 -6.80
C THR A 348 -3.89 -44.94 -7.95
N ARG A 349 -3.89 -45.37 -9.21
CA ARG A 349 -3.54 -44.53 -10.37
C ARG A 349 -4.40 -43.28 -10.51
N ARG A 350 -5.62 -43.30 -9.97
CA ARG A 350 -6.56 -42.17 -10.00
C ARG A 350 -6.54 -41.31 -8.74
N ALA A 351 -5.86 -41.77 -7.69
CA ALA A 351 -5.80 -41.13 -6.38
C ALA A 351 -4.74 -40.01 -6.29
N GLY A 352 -3.88 -39.87 -7.30
CA GLY A 352 -2.78 -38.90 -7.26
C GLY A 352 -1.53 -39.47 -6.58
N PRO A 353 -0.50 -38.64 -6.34
CA PRO A 353 0.68 -39.04 -5.58
C PRO A 353 0.38 -39.15 -4.08
N GLY A 354 0.83 -40.24 -3.44
CA GLY A 354 0.65 -40.47 -2.01
C GLY A 354 1.04 -41.87 -1.54
N GLU A 355 1.13 -42.04 -0.22
CA GLU A 355 1.54 -43.27 0.46
C GLU A 355 0.37 -44.22 0.73
N LEU A 356 0.54 -45.50 0.36
CA LEU A 356 -0.41 -46.58 0.63
C LEU A 356 0.06 -47.38 1.86
N THR A 357 -0.77 -47.44 2.90
CA THR A 357 -0.51 -48.24 4.11
C THR A 357 -1.55 -49.34 4.27
N VAL A 358 -1.10 -50.56 4.48
CA VAL A 358 -1.97 -51.72 4.70
C VAL A 358 -1.63 -52.40 6.03
N THR A 359 -2.65 -52.60 6.88
CA THR A 359 -2.50 -53.35 8.14
C THR A 359 -3.64 -54.34 8.33
N CYS A 360 -3.31 -55.58 8.67
CA CYS A 360 -4.31 -56.61 8.99
C CYS A 360 -4.28 -56.91 10.49
N VAL A 361 -5.33 -56.52 11.19
CA VAL A 361 -5.46 -56.67 12.64
C VAL A 361 -6.30 -57.91 12.94
N VAL A 362 -5.75 -58.78 13.78
CA VAL A 362 -6.41 -59.93 14.41
C VAL A 362 -6.67 -59.55 15.88
N PRO A 363 -7.70 -60.07 16.57
CA PRO A 363 -8.07 -59.60 17.92
C PRO A 363 -6.93 -59.54 18.97
N GLN A 364 -5.82 -60.25 18.77
CA GLN A 364 -4.67 -60.25 19.70
C GLN A 364 -3.31 -59.99 19.04
N LYS A 365 -3.22 -59.87 17.69
CA LYS A 365 -1.95 -59.73 16.94
C LYS A 365 -2.15 -59.01 15.60
N VAL A 366 -1.07 -58.46 15.03
CA VAL A 366 -1.04 -57.99 13.64
C VAL A 366 -0.60 -59.16 12.75
N ALA A 367 -1.35 -59.43 11.67
CA ALA A 367 -1.00 -60.46 10.70
C ALA A 367 0.02 -59.93 9.68
N LEU A 368 0.94 -60.80 9.24
CA LEU A 368 1.93 -60.45 8.23
C LEU A 368 1.23 -60.19 6.89
N CYS A 369 1.42 -58.98 6.37
CA CYS A 369 0.94 -58.56 5.06
C CYS A 369 2.16 -58.27 4.19
N ASP A 370 2.16 -58.78 2.98
CA ASP A 370 3.17 -58.48 1.98
C ASP A 370 2.52 -57.67 0.86
N LEU A 371 3.09 -56.50 0.58
CA LEU A 371 2.57 -55.56 -0.40
C LEU A 371 3.60 -55.41 -1.52
N GLU A 372 3.28 -55.97 -2.68
CA GLU A 372 4.10 -55.89 -3.88
C GLU A 372 3.69 -54.67 -4.70
N ASP A 373 4.62 -53.74 -4.91
CA ASP A 373 4.45 -52.55 -5.77
C ASP A 373 4.95 -52.86 -7.18
N HIS A 374 4.08 -52.68 -8.18
CA HIS A 374 4.42 -52.92 -9.59
C HIS A 374 5.06 -51.70 -10.26
N GLY A 375 5.16 -50.56 -9.57
CA GLY A 375 5.78 -49.32 -10.06
C GLY A 375 4.91 -48.52 -11.04
N ASP A 376 3.67 -48.95 -11.28
CA ASP A 376 2.70 -48.30 -12.18
C ASP A 376 1.47 -47.75 -11.44
N GLY A 377 1.50 -47.73 -10.10
CA GLY A 377 0.38 -47.34 -9.24
C GLY A 377 -0.61 -48.47 -8.97
N THR A 378 -0.27 -49.71 -9.32
CA THR A 378 -1.01 -50.91 -8.91
C THR A 378 -0.17 -51.75 -7.93
N PHE A 379 -0.87 -52.43 -7.02
CA PHE A 379 -0.26 -53.23 -5.96
C PHE A 379 -0.93 -54.59 -5.84
N THR A 380 -0.14 -55.63 -5.54
CA THR A 380 -0.65 -56.93 -5.10
C THR A 380 -0.48 -57.04 -3.58
N LEU A 381 -1.59 -57.24 -2.87
CA LEU A 381 -1.57 -57.53 -1.44
C LEU A 381 -1.69 -59.04 -1.22
N ASN A 382 -0.68 -59.63 -0.58
CA ASN A 382 -0.67 -61.03 -0.16
C ASN A 382 -0.76 -61.10 1.37
N ILE A 383 -1.74 -61.87 1.88
CA ILE A 383 -1.92 -62.10 3.32
C ILE A 383 -1.94 -63.59 3.58
N ARG A 384 -1.17 -64.06 4.55
CA ARG A 384 -1.19 -65.46 4.99
C ARG A 384 -1.66 -65.58 6.44
N PRO A 385 -2.96 -65.72 6.68
CA PRO A 385 -3.50 -65.73 8.04
C PRO A 385 -3.10 -67.00 8.78
N GLN A 386 -2.74 -66.83 10.06
CA GLN A 386 -2.34 -67.93 10.95
C GLN A 386 -3.45 -68.35 11.92
N GLU A 387 -4.48 -67.53 12.06
CA GLU A 387 -5.59 -67.73 13.00
C GLU A 387 -6.91 -67.63 12.23
N SER A 388 -7.90 -68.46 12.59
CA SER A 388 -9.24 -68.39 12.03
C SER A 388 -10.08 -67.34 12.77
N GLY A 389 -10.93 -66.61 12.06
CA GLY A 389 -11.77 -65.59 12.68
C GLY A 389 -12.04 -64.41 11.77
N ARG A 390 -12.44 -63.28 12.37
CA ARG A 390 -12.66 -62.02 11.66
C ARG A 390 -11.45 -61.13 11.84
N HIS A 391 -10.80 -60.78 10.74
CA HIS A 391 -9.65 -59.91 10.70
C HIS A 391 -10.10 -58.56 10.14
N ALA A 392 -9.57 -57.47 10.68
CA ALA A 392 -9.79 -56.12 10.18
C ALA A 392 -8.62 -55.72 9.28
N LEU A 393 -8.87 -55.65 7.98
CA LEU A 393 -7.89 -55.20 7.00
C LEU A 393 -8.08 -53.71 6.73
N ASN A 394 -7.21 -52.90 7.33
CA ASN A 394 -7.17 -51.46 7.09
C ASN A 394 -6.29 -51.19 5.87
N VAL A 395 -6.90 -50.63 4.84
CA VAL A 395 -6.20 -50.04 3.69
C VAL A 395 -6.38 -48.53 3.79
N LYS A 396 -5.27 -47.79 3.84
CA LYS A 396 -5.25 -46.34 3.96
C LYS A 396 -4.38 -45.72 2.87
N TYR A 397 -4.76 -44.54 2.40
CA TYR A 397 -4.00 -43.75 1.44
C TYR A 397 -3.83 -42.34 2.00
N GLU A 398 -2.59 -41.87 2.17
CA GLU A 398 -2.28 -40.62 2.91
C GLU A 398 -2.99 -40.56 4.27
N GLU A 399 -2.90 -41.66 5.03
CA GLU A 399 -3.50 -41.89 6.35
C GLU A 399 -5.05 -41.96 6.39
N GLU A 400 -5.73 -41.74 5.26
CA GLU A 400 -7.19 -41.80 5.14
C GLU A 400 -7.67 -43.18 4.69
N HIS A 401 -8.80 -43.66 5.22
CA HIS A 401 -9.37 -44.93 4.77
C HIS A 401 -9.89 -44.83 3.34
N VAL A 402 -9.46 -45.77 2.49
CA VAL A 402 -10.01 -45.92 1.14
C VAL A 402 -11.45 -46.45 1.18
N PRO A 403 -12.26 -46.30 0.12
CA PRO A 403 -13.63 -46.81 0.09
C PRO A 403 -13.69 -48.29 0.47
N GLY A 404 -14.57 -48.65 1.40
CA GLY A 404 -14.75 -50.02 1.89
C GLY A 404 -13.78 -50.45 3.01
N SER A 405 -12.74 -49.66 3.29
CA SER A 405 -11.84 -49.86 4.43
C SER A 405 -12.47 -49.32 5.72
N PRO A 406 -12.31 -50.02 6.87
CA PRO A 406 -11.66 -51.31 7.03
C PRO A 406 -12.49 -52.47 6.45
N TYR A 407 -11.82 -53.39 5.77
CA TYR A 407 -12.43 -54.60 5.23
C TYR A 407 -12.52 -55.68 6.32
N THR A 408 -13.65 -56.38 6.38
CA THR A 408 -13.81 -57.55 7.26
C THR A 408 -13.42 -58.82 6.51
N LEU A 409 -12.21 -59.32 6.76
CA LEU A 409 -11.69 -60.57 6.19
C LEU A 409 -12.08 -61.75 7.09
N LYS A 410 -12.91 -62.67 6.58
CA LYS A 410 -13.34 -63.89 7.28
C LYS A 410 -12.41 -65.04 6.92
N VAL A 411 -11.63 -65.50 7.90
CA VAL A 411 -10.69 -66.61 7.75
C VAL A 411 -11.29 -67.90 8.31
N ALA A 412 -11.49 -68.90 7.46
CA ALA A 412 -11.91 -70.24 7.85
C ALA A 412 -10.75 -71.06 8.42
N GLY A 413 -11.05 -72.00 9.33
CA GLY A 413 -10.06 -72.95 9.83
C GLY A 413 -9.50 -73.85 8.73
N ALA A 414 -8.35 -74.48 8.99
CA ALA A 414 -7.73 -75.42 8.06
C ALA A 414 -8.71 -76.56 7.71
N PRO A 415 -8.71 -77.06 6.46
CA PRO A 415 -9.58 -78.16 6.07
C PRO A 415 -9.19 -79.41 6.86
N ASP A 416 -10.17 -80.08 7.46
CA ASP A 416 -9.98 -81.36 8.13
C ASP A 416 -9.86 -82.48 7.07
N PRO A 417 -8.65 -83.05 6.84
CA PRO A 417 -8.45 -84.06 5.80
C PRO A 417 -9.24 -85.35 6.06
N SER A 418 -9.76 -85.55 7.28
CA SER A 418 -10.58 -86.70 7.67
C SER A 418 -12.01 -86.69 7.08
N LYS A 419 -12.42 -85.60 6.42
CA LYS A 419 -13.79 -85.41 5.88
C LYS A 419 -13.89 -85.50 4.36
N VAL A 420 -12.79 -85.75 3.64
CA VAL A 420 -12.79 -85.90 2.17
C VAL A 420 -13.18 -87.35 1.82
N ARG A 421 -14.42 -87.57 1.38
CA ARG A 421 -14.86 -88.88 0.85
C ARG A 421 -14.67 -88.93 -0.67
N HIS A 422 -13.75 -89.75 -1.15
CA HIS A 422 -13.67 -90.13 -2.57
C HIS A 422 -14.85 -91.06 -2.92
N PHE A 423 -15.75 -90.62 -3.80
CA PHE A 423 -16.69 -91.51 -4.46
C PHE A 423 -16.06 -91.99 -5.78
N ILE A 424 -15.63 -93.25 -5.82
CA ILE A 424 -15.24 -93.93 -7.06
C ILE A 424 -16.49 -94.69 -7.52
N HIS A 425 -17.10 -94.27 -8.64
CA HIS A 425 -18.15 -95.04 -9.29
C HIS A 425 -17.48 -96.12 -10.14
N SER A 426 -17.84 -97.38 -9.90
CA SER A 426 -17.33 -98.57 -10.60
C SER A 426 -18.19 -98.87 -11.82
#